data_AF-A0A964MD03-F1
#
_entry.id   AF-A0A964MD03-F1
#
_cell.length_a   1.000
_cell.length_b   1.000
_cell.length_c   1.000
_cell.angle_alpha   90.00
_cell.angle_beta   90.00
_cell.angle_gamma   90.00
#
_symmetry.space_group_name_H-M   'P 1'
#
loop_
_entity.id
_entity.type
_entity.pdbx_description
1 polymer ?
#
loop_
_entity_poly.entity_id
_entity_poly.type
_entity_poly.pdbx_seq_one_letter_code
_entity_poly.pdbx_strand_id
1 'polypeptide(L)' 'PQMVCGKARSARAGGCERAGFSLMLHGLGSKDSLRLQRHGLGAARQRGCGVFVPHKAVVAVSD' A
#
# COMPACT_ATOMS: atom_id res chain seq x y z
N PRO A 1 7.20 11.15 -4.77
CA PRO A 1 6.94 10.01 -3.86
C PRO A 1 7.66 8.77 -4.39
N GLN A 2 8.30 8.00 -3.53
CA GLN A 2 8.91 6.72 -3.90
C GLN A 2 7.96 5.56 -3.60
N MET A 3 7.95 4.57 -4.48
CA MET A 3 7.13 3.37 -4.35
C MET A 3 8.03 2.17 -4.14
N VAL A 4 7.73 1.37 -3.12
CA VAL A 4 8.41 0.10 -2.88
C VAL A 4 7.37 -1.01 -2.82
N CYS A 5 7.49 -1.96 -3.74
CA CYS A 5 6.67 -3.17 -3.74
C CYS A 5 7.32 -4.23 -2.85
N GLY A 6 6.52 -4.84 -1.98
CA GLY A 6 6.93 -6.02 -1.24
C GLY A 6 6.89 -7.28 -2.10
N LYS A 7 7.00 -8.43 -1.45
CA LYS A 7 6.92 -9.75 -2.11
C LYS A 7 5.52 -10.00 -2.65
N ALA A 8 5.44 -10.74 -3.77
CA ALA A 8 4.19 -11.29 -4.26
C ALA A 8 3.54 -12.19 -3.19
N ARG A 9 2.24 -12.06 -3.03
CA ARG A 9 1.43 -12.88 -2.12
C ARG A 9 0.16 -13.29 -2.84
N SER A 10 -0.28 -14.51 -2.63
CA SER A 10 -1.65 -14.93 -2.94
C SER A 10 -2.46 -15.12 -1.67
N ALA A 11 -3.75 -14.81 -1.75
CA ALA A 11 -4.71 -15.06 -0.68
C ALA A 11 -6.04 -15.47 -1.29
N ARG A 12 -6.73 -16.41 -0.65
CA ARG A 12 -8.09 -16.79 -1.03
C ARG A 12 -9.08 -15.82 -0.41
N ALA A 13 -9.92 -15.17 -1.22
CA ALA A 13 -10.94 -14.24 -0.76
C ALA A 13 -12.16 -14.24 -1.67
N GLY A 14 -13.33 -14.50 -1.07
CA GLY A 14 -14.60 -14.63 -1.81
C GLY A 14 -14.61 -15.83 -2.77
N GLY A 15 -14.05 -16.97 -2.35
CA GLY A 15 -14.01 -18.21 -3.15
C GLY A 15 -12.93 -18.26 -4.24
N CYS A 16 -12.34 -17.13 -4.62
CA CYS A 16 -11.28 -17.04 -5.63
C CYS A 16 -9.92 -16.79 -5.00
N GLU A 17 -8.86 -17.24 -5.69
CA GLU A 17 -7.50 -16.86 -5.37
C GLU A 17 -7.19 -15.46 -5.92
N ARG A 18 -6.50 -14.65 -5.12
CA ARG A 18 -6.13 -13.28 -5.46
C ARG A 18 -4.64 -13.10 -5.24
N ALA A 19 -3.92 -12.76 -6.31
CA ALA A 19 -2.53 -12.35 -6.23
C ALA A 19 -2.41 -10.85 -6.00
N GLY A 20 -1.38 -10.43 -5.26
CA GLY A 20 -1.09 -9.02 -5.00
C GLY A 20 0.27 -8.84 -4.33
N PHE A 21 0.58 -7.59 -4.00
CA PHE A 21 1.80 -7.18 -3.34
C PHE A 21 1.44 -6.19 -2.24
N SER A 22 2.24 -6.13 -1.17
CA SER A 22 2.23 -4.95 -0.30
C SER A 22 2.91 -3.79 -1.02
N LEU A 23 2.45 -2.56 -0.73
CA LEU A 23 3.00 -1.35 -1.32
C LEU A 23 3.30 -0.34 -0.22
N MET A 24 4.53 0.16 -0.19
CA MET A 24 4.93 1.30 0.62
C MET A 24 5.06 2.54 -0.27
N LEU A 25 4.50 3.66 0.19
CA LEU A 25 4.63 4.97 -0.46
C LEU A 25 5.41 5.90 0.47
N HIS A 26 6.61 6.26 0.06
CA HIS A 26 7.49 7.16 0.80
C HIS A 26 7.41 8.60 0.26
N GLY A 27 7.57 9.57 1.16
CA GLY A 27 7.58 11.00 0.83
C GLY A 27 6.20 11.53 0.40
N LEU A 28 5.12 10.91 0.88
CA LEU A 28 3.76 11.36 0.61
C LEU A 28 3.33 12.38 1.67
N GLY A 29 3.01 13.61 1.24
CA GLY A 29 2.51 14.64 2.15
C GLY A 29 1.13 14.30 2.71
N SER A 30 0.73 14.97 3.80
CA SER A 30 -0.53 14.69 4.52
C SER A 30 -1.77 14.78 3.62
N LYS A 31 -1.83 15.80 2.74
CA LYS A 31 -2.96 16.00 1.81
C LYS A 31 -3.10 14.83 0.82
N ASP A 32 -1.98 14.37 0.27
CA ASP A 32 -1.96 13.28 -0.70
C ASP A 32 -2.19 11.93 -0.03
N SER A 33 -1.69 11.74 1.19
CA SER A 33 -2.00 10.57 2.02
C SER A 33 -3.50 10.45 2.29
N LEU A 34 -4.16 11.54 2.68
CA LEU A 34 -5.61 11.55 2.88
C LEU A 34 -6.39 11.35 1.58
N ARG A 35 -5.90 11.88 0.46
CA ARG A 35 -6.52 11.65 -0.85
C ARG A 35 -6.45 10.18 -1.26
N LEU A 36 -5.30 9.56 -1.05
CA LEU A 36 -5.08 8.14 -1.32
C LEU A 36 -5.97 7.25 -0.45
N GLN A 37 -6.09 7.54 0.85
CA GLN A 37 -6.94 6.76 1.74
C GLN A 37 -8.43 6.86 1.36
N ARG A 38 -8.90 8.04 0.93
CA ARG A 38 -10.28 8.25 0.51
C ARG A 38 -10.62 7.59 -0.82
N HIS A 39 -9.71 7.65 -1.80
CA HIS A 39 -9.97 7.10 -3.12
C HIS A 39 -9.55 5.63 -3.26
N GLY A 40 -8.57 5.20 -2.46
CA GLY A 40 -7.83 3.96 -2.61
C GLY A 40 -6.94 3.93 -3.86
N LEU A 41 -6.31 2.79 -4.12
CA LEU A 41 -5.31 2.64 -5.19
C LEU A 41 -5.62 1.48 -6.15
N GLY A 42 -5.50 1.74 -7.45
CA GLY A 42 -5.63 0.73 -8.50
C GLY A 42 -7.05 0.19 -8.72
N ALA A 43 -7.15 -0.82 -9.58
CA ALA A 43 -8.43 -1.45 -9.94
C ALA A 43 -9.10 -2.17 -8.76
N ALA A 44 -8.30 -2.60 -7.76
CA ALA A 44 -8.77 -3.34 -6.60
C ALA A 44 -9.15 -2.44 -5.40
N ARG A 45 -9.16 -1.11 -5.55
CA ARG A 45 -9.32 -0.16 -4.42
C ARG A 45 -10.59 -0.35 -3.57
N GLN A 46 -11.64 -0.92 -4.13
CA GLN A 46 -12.90 -1.18 -3.41
C GLN A 46 -12.91 -2.53 -2.66
N ARG A 47 -11.85 -3.33 -2.76
CA ARG A 47 -11.79 -4.69 -2.17
C ARG A 47 -11.39 -4.71 -0.70
N GLY A 48 -11.10 -3.55 -0.09
CA GLY A 48 -10.87 -3.41 1.37
C GLY A 48 -9.55 -4.01 1.89
N CYS A 49 -8.67 -4.52 1.02
CA CYS A 49 -7.45 -5.22 1.42
C CYS A 49 -6.21 -4.31 1.66
N GLY A 50 -6.36 -3.00 1.55
CA GLY A 50 -5.29 -2.04 1.80
C GLY A 50 -5.52 -1.31 3.12
N VAL A 51 -5.02 -1.86 4.23
CA VAL A 51 -4.90 -1.08 5.46
C VAL A 51 -3.75 -0.09 5.26
N PHE A 52 -4.07 1.20 5.14
CA PHE A 52 -3.07 2.26 5.10
C PHE A 52 -2.60 2.54 6.53
N VAL A 53 -1.56 1.83 6.95
CA VAL A 53 -0.92 2.10 8.24
C VAL A 53 0.16 3.16 8.04
N PRO A 54 0.17 4.26 8.82
CA PRO A 54 1.32 5.15 8.83
C PRO A 54 2.54 4.35 9.28
N HIS A 55 3.47 4.11 8.35
CA HIS A 55 4.71 3.42 8.65
C HIS A 55 5.73 4.43 9.18
N LYS A 56 6.34 4.15 10.33
CA LYS A 56 7.45 4.96 10.87
C LYS A 56 8.52 5.07 9.77
N ALA A 57 8.97 6.28 9.49
CA ALA A 57 9.84 6.58 8.36
C ALA A 57 11.03 5.60 8.29
N VAL A 58 11.28 5.03 7.12
CA VAL A 58 12.57 4.40 6.82
C VAL A 58 13.54 5.56 6.60
N VAL A 59 14.22 5.98 7.66
CA VAL A 59 15.45 6.76 7.50
C VAL A 59 16.48 5.73 7.08
N ALA A 60 17.09 5.91 5.90
CA ALA A 60 18.30 5.15 5.60
C ALA A 60 19.32 5.49 6.70
N VAL A 61 19.72 4.50 7.49
CA VAL A 61 20.92 4.64 8.31
C VAL A 61 22.06 4.50 7.31
N SER A 62 22.51 5.63 6.76
CA SER A 62 23.82 5.71 6.12
C SER A 62 24.88 5.62 7.22
N ASP A 63 25.93 4.84 6.97
CA ASP A 63 27.03 4.51 7.87
C ASP A 63 27.68 5.73 8.57
#